data_AF-A0A0Q7PZQ6-F1
#
_entry.id   AF-A0A0Q7PZQ6-F1
#
_cell.length_a   1.000
_cell.length_b   1.000
_cell.length_c   1.000
_cell.angle_alpha   90.00
_cell.angle_beta   90.00
_cell.angle_gamma   90.00
#
_symmetry.space_group_name_H-M   'P 1'
#
loop_
_entity.id
_entity.type
_entity.pdbx_description
1 polymer ?
#
loop_
_entity_poly.entity_id
_entity_poly.type
_entity_poly.pdbx_seq_one_letter_code
_entity_poly.pdbx_strand_id
1 'polypeptide(L)'
;MNTKLYVLLAAAVLALSACNKSDEAAAAADQAQAAATDAATAAGDAATAAGDAAAAATDAAATATTDAAAQAGDAAAAAATDAAATTADAAADAAAATADAAAATADKADAAAEEVKK
;
A
#
# COMPACT_ATOMS: atom_id res chain seq x y z
N MET A 1 -40.01 71.24 -38.31
CA MET A 1 -39.65 71.36 -36.87
C MET A 1 -39.35 70.02 -36.20
N ASN A 2 -39.03 68.95 -36.96
CA ASN A 2 -39.08 67.58 -36.43
C ASN A 2 -37.72 66.87 -36.39
N THR A 3 -36.69 67.42 -37.05
CA THR A 3 -35.34 66.86 -37.08
C THR A 3 -34.68 66.84 -35.71
N LYS A 4 -35.01 67.78 -34.82
CA LYS A 4 -34.47 67.81 -33.44
C LYS A 4 -35.00 66.65 -32.57
N LEU A 5 -36.21 66.16 -32.84
CA LEU A 5 -36.82 65.05 -32.09
C LEU A 5 -36.24 63.70 -32.53
N TYR A 6 -35.97 63.51 -33.83
CA TYR A 6 -35.35 62.27 -34.32
C TYR A 6 -33.91 62.08 -33.83
N VAL A 7 -33.13 63.16 -33.73
CA VAL A 7 -31.75 63.09 -33.21
C VAL A 7 -31.73 62.75 -31.72
N LEU A 8 -32.67 63.29 -30.92
CA LEU A 8 -32.78 62.92 -29.51
C LEU A 8 -33.21 61.47 -29.30
N LEU A 9 -34.13 60.96 -30.13
CA LEU A 9 -34.60 59.58 -30.02
C LEU A 9 -33.50 58.59 -30.43
N ALA A 10 -32.73 58.88 -31.48
CA ALA A 10 -31.58 58.05 -31.89
C ALA A 10 -30.47 58.05 -30.82
N ALA A 11 -30.19 59.20 -30.18
CA ALA A 11 -29.24 59.28 -29.08
C ALA A 11 -29.71 58.53 -27.83
N ALA A 12 -31.01 58.56 -27.52
CA ALA A 12 -31.59 57.81 -26.41
C ALA A 12 -31.55 56.28 -26.64
N VAL A 13 -31.82 55.82 -27.87
CA VAL A 13 -31.70 54.40 -28.23
C VAL A 13 -30.25 53.93 -28.20
N LEU A 14 -29.30 54.77 -28.64
CA LEU A 14 -27.86 54.47 -28.59
C LEU A 14 -27.33 54.46 -27.15
N ALA A 15 -27.79 55.38 -26.30
CA ALA A 15 -27.48 55.40 -24.88
C ALA A 15 -28.08 54.19 -24.14
N LEU A 16 -29.31 53.79 -24.48
CA LEU A 16 -29.97 52.62 -23.90
C LEU A 16 -29.29 51.30 -24.30
N SER A 17 -28.82 51.20 -25.55
CA SER A 17 -28.07 50.02 -26.03
C SER A 17 -26.62 49.96 -25.52
N ALA A 18 -25.99 51.09 -25.20
CA ALA A 18 -24.73 51.12 -24.45
C ALA A 18 -24.93 50.75 -22.96
N CYS A 19 -26.06 51.15 -22.36
CA CYS A 19 -26.39 50.79 -20.98
C CYS A 19 -26.64 49.28 -20.84
N ASN A 20 -27.43 48.67 -21.76
CA ASN A 20 -27.65 47.22 -21.80
C ASN A 20 -26.35 46.42 -21.93
N LYS A 21 -25.43 46.91 -22.77
CA LYS A 21 -24.13 46.26 -23.00
C LYS A 21 -23.20 46.30 -21.78
N SER A 22 -23.38 47.27 -20.89
CA SER A 22 -22.69 47.34 -19.61
C SER A 22 -23.22 46.31 -18.62
N ASP A 23 -24.54 46.12 -18.56
CA ASP A 23 -25.18 45.14 -17.67
C ASP A 23 -24.87 43.71 -18.12
N GLU A 24 -24.86 43.45 -19.43
CA GLU A 24 -24.47 42.16 -20.02
C GLU A 24 -22.99 41.85 -19.78
N ALA A 25 -22.11 42.86 -19.82
CA ALA A 25 -20.69 42.70 -19.50
C ALA A 25 -20.46 42.42 -18.01
N ALA A 26 -21.20 43.08 -17.12
CA ALA A 26 -21.15 42.83 -15.68
C ALA A 26 -21.62 41.40 -15.35
N ALA A 27 -22.77 40.97 -15.90
CA ALA A 27 -23.28 39.62 -15.70
C ALA A 27 -22.35 38.53 -16.27
N ALA A 28 -21.63 38.81 -17.37
CA ALA A 28 -20.62 37.91 -17.90
C ALA A 28 -19.37 37.84 -17.01
N ALA A 29 -18.95 38.96 -16.41
CA ALA A 29 -17.84 38.99 -15.47
C ALA A 29 -18.16 38.22 -14.18
N ASP A 30 -19.36 38.39 -13.63
CA ASP A 30 -19.82 37.65 -12.45
C ASP A 30 -19.86 36.14 -12.70
N GLN A 31 -20.38 35.71 -13.86
CA GLN A 31 -20.39 34.30 -14.26
C GLN A 31 -18.96 33.75 -14.43
N ALA A 32 -18.07 34.52 -15.05
CA ALA A 32 -16.67 34.12 -15.20
C ALA A 32 -15.96 33.99 -13.83
N GLN A 33 -16.27 34.89 -12.89
CA GLN A 33 -15.72 34.82 -11.54
C GLN A 33 -16.27 33.62 -10.76
N ALA A 34 -17.58 33.35 -10.84
CA ALA A 34 -18.18 32.16 -10.24
C ALA A 34 -17.56 30.88 -10.80
N ALA A 35 -17.45 30.77 -12.13
CA ALA A 35 -16.81 29.62 -12.78
C ALA A 35 -15.35 29.44 -12.36
N ALA A 36 -14.60 30.53 -12.18
CA ALA A 36 -13.22 30.47 -11.69
C ALA A 36 -13.15 29.98 -10.24
N THR A 37 -14.05 30.42 -9.38
CA THR A 37 -14.16 29.96 -7.98
C THR A 37 -14.53 28.48 -7.89
N ASP A 38 -15.49 28.03 -8.70
CA ASP A 38 -15.90 26.62 -8.76
C ASP A 38 -14.75 25.74 -9.26
N ALA A 39 -14.04 26.17 -10.30
CA ALA A 39 -12.86 25.47 -10.81
C ALA A 39 -11.74 25.39 -9.77
N ALA A 40 -11.49 26.46 -9.01
CA ALA A 40 -10.50 26.47 -7.94
C ALA A 40 -10.89 25.51 -6.80
N THR A 41 -12.17 25.47 -6.45
CA THR A 41 -12.71 24.55 -5.43
C THR A 41 -12.55 23.09 -5.89
N ALA A 42 -12.98 22.77 -7.11
CA ALA A 42 -12.85 21.43 -7.68
C ALA A 42 -11.39 20.97 -7.77
N ALA A 43 -10.46 21.88 -8.10
CA ALA A 43 -9.03 21.58 -8.09
C ALA A 43 -8.50 21.29 -6.68
N GLY A 44 -8.97 22.03 -5.66
CA GLY A 44 -8.64 21.80 -4.25
C GLY A 44 -9.16 20.45 -3.74
N ASP A 45 -10.40 20.10 -4.08
CA ASP A 45 -11.01 18.83 -3.72
C ASP A 45 -10.29 17.66 -4.40
N ALA A 46 -9.95 17.80 -5.68
CA ALA A 46 -9.17 16.80 -6.41
C ALA A 46 -7.77 16.60 -5.81
N ALA A 47 -7.10 17.68 -5.41
CA ALA A 47 -5.80 17.60 -4.74
C ALA A 47 -5.91 16.90 -3.37
N THR A 48 -6.96 17.19 -2.60
CA THR A 48 -7.24 16.55 -1.31
C THR A 48 -7.48 15.04 -1.50
N ALA A 49 -8.37 14.67 -2.43
CA ALA A 49 -8.66 13.28 -2.74
C ALA A 49 -7.43 12.51 -3.23
N ALA A 50 -6.57 13.14 -4.04
CA ALA A 50 -5.31 12.55 -4.47
C ALA A 50 -4.34 12.34 -3.29
N GLY A 51 -4.28 13.30 -2.35
CA GLY A 51 -3.51 13.18 -1.12
C GLY A 51 -3.98 12.03 -0.24
N ASP A 52 -5.30 11.93 -0.01
CA ASP A 52 -5.91 10.86 0.78
C ASP A 52 -5.68 9.48 0.15
N ALA A 53 -5.82 9.38 -1.18
CA ALA A 53 -5.53 8.14 -1.90
C ALA A 53 -4.05 7.73 -1.80
N ALA A 54 -3.13 8.68 -1.87
CA ALA A 54 -1.70 8.42 -1.69
C ALA A 54 -1.35 7.98 -0.26
N ALA A 55 -1.99 8.59 0.74
CA ALA A 55 -1.84 8.18 2.15
C ALA A 55 -2.36 6.75 2.37
N ALA A 56 -3.57 6.45 1.90
CA ALA A 56 -4.17 5.12 2.00
C ALA A 56 -3.33 4.04 1.28
N ALA A 57 -2.78 4.36 0.10
CA ALA A 57 -1.89 3.45 -0.62
C ALA A 57 -0.58 3.19 0.16
N THR A 58 -0.04 4.22 0.82
CA THR A 58 1.17 4.09 1.64
C THR A 58 0.92 3.21 2.87
N ASP A 59 -0.20 3.43 3.57
CA ASP A 59 -0.58 2.62 4.74
C ASP A 59 -0.83 1.15 4.36
N ALA A 60 -1.49 0.91 3.23
CA ALA A 60 -1.70 -0.43 2.71
C ALA A 60 -0.38 -1.12 2.36
N ALA A 61 0.55 -0.42 1.73
CA ALA A 61 1.88 -0.94 1.39
C ALA A 61 2.71 -1.24 2.65
N ALA A 62 2.64 -0.37 3.67
CA ALA A 62 3.30 -0.58 4.95
C ALA A 62 2.75 -1.83 5.66
N THR A 63 1.42 -1.97 5.73
CA THR A 63 0.75 -3.14 6.31
C THR A 63 1.16 -4.42 5.59
N ALA A 64 1.08 -4.44 4.26
CA ALA A 64 1.48 -5.59 3.47
C ALA A 64 2.95 -5.98 3.67
N THR A 65 3.84 -4.99 3.84
CA THR A 65 5.26 -5.22 4.11
C THR A 65 5.46 -5.84 5.50
N THR A 66 4.78 -5.34 6.52
CA THR A 66 4.83 -5.89 7.88
C THR A 66 4.30 -7.33 7.91
N ASP A 67 3.17 -7.60 7.26
CA ASP A 67 2.60 -8.94 7.19
C ASP A 67 3.50 -9.93 6.45
N ALA A 68 4.16 -9.49 5.37
CA ALA A 68 5.13 -10.32 4.65
C ALA A 68 6.37 -10.63 5.52
N ALA A 69 6.86 -9.63 6.26
CA ALA A 69 8.00 -9.83 7.18
C ALA A 69 7.65 -10.79 8.32
N ALA A 70 6.44 -10.70 8.89
CA ALA A 70 5.96 -11.62 9.92
C ALA A 70 5.89 -13.06 9.39
N GLN A 71 5.26 -13.27 8.23
CA GLN A 71 5.17 -14.60 7.60
C GLN A 71 6.55 -15.20 7.28
N ALA A 72 7.49 -14.38 6.82
CA ALA A 72 8.86 -14.83 6.57
C ALA A 72 9.57 -15.23 7.89
N GLY A 73 9.35 -14.48 8.98
CA GLY A 73 9.86 -14.80 10.30
C GLY A 73 9.30 -16.14 10.83
N ASP A 74 7.99 -16.34 10.74
CA ASP A 74 7.33 -17.57 11.17
C ASP A 74 7.83 -18.79 10.36
N ALA A 75 7.96 -18.64 9.04
CA ALA A 75 8.50 -19.70 8.18
C ALA A 75 9.96 -20.04 8.53
N ALA A 76 10.79 -19.04 8.82
CA ALA A 76 12.17 -19.26 9.25
C ALA A 76 12.24 -19.97 10.61
N ALA A 77 11.38 -19.60 11.56
CA ALA A 77 11.31 -20.24 12.88
C ALA A 77 10.86 -21.71 12.79
N ALA A 78 9.87 -22.00 11.93
CA ALA A 78 9.41 -23.36 11.66
C ALA A 78 10.54 -24.20 11.03
N ALA A 79 11.20 -23.68 9.99
CA ALA A 79 12.32 -24.37 9.35
C ALA A 79 13.48 -24.64 10.30
N ALA A 80 13.80 -23.71 11.21
CA ALA A 80 14.83 -23.91 12.23
C ALA A 80 14.45 -25.00 13.24
N THR A 81 13.17 -25.08 13.61
CA THR A 81 12.64 -26.12 14.50
C THR A 81 12.71 -27.51 13.85
N ASP A 82 12.29 -27.62 12.59
CA ASP A 82 12.37 -28.87 11.82
C ASP A 82 13.81 -29.35 11.64
N ALA A 83 14.74 -28.42 11.36
CA ALA A 83 16.16 -28.74 11.24
C ALA A 83 16.75 -29.22 12.58
N ALA A 84 16.36 -28.58 13.69
CA ALA A 84 16.77 -29.00 15.03
C ALA A 84 16.24 -30.40 15.39
N ALA A 85 14.97 -30.68 15.07
CA ALA A 85 14.36 -32.00 15.27
C ALA A 85 15.08 -33.08 14.44
N THR A 86 15.30 -32.82 13.15
CA THR A 86 16.04 -33.75 12.26
C THR A 86 17.45 -34.03 12.78
N THR A 87 18.13 -33.01 13.31
CA THR A 87 19.48 -33.16 13.88
C THR A 87 19.44 -33.98 15.16
N ALA A 88 18.43 -33.77 16.02
CA ALA A 88 18.25 -34.53 17.25
C ALA A 88 17.96 -36.01 16.96
N ASP A 89 17.10 -36.30 15.98
CA ASP A 89 16.79 -37.66 15.55
C ASP A 89 18.04 -38.37 15.00
N ALA A 90 18.79 -37.70 14.12
CA ALA A 90 20.05 -38.26 13.59
C ALA A 90 21.10 -38.52 14.69
N ALA A 91 21.17 -37.66 15.71
CA ALA A 91 22.05 -37.86 16.86
C ALA A 91 21.60 -39.06 17.72
N ALA A 92 20.29 -39.22 17.91
CA ALA A 92 19.72 -40.37 18.62
C ALA A 92 20.01 -41.69 17.90
N ASP A 93 19.81 -41.72 16.57
CA ASP A 93 20.11 -42.90 15.73
C ASP A 93 21.60 -43.26 15.79
N ALA A 94 22.50 -42.27 15.72
CA ALA A 94 23.94 -42.50 15.83
C ALA A 94 24.33 -43.04 17.22
N ALA A 95 23.70 -42.53 18.29
CA ALA A 95 23.92 -43.02 19.64
C ALA A 95 23.43 -44.46 19.82
N ALA A 96 22.25 -44.79 19.29
CA ALA A 96 21.70 -46.15 19.29
C ALA A 96 22.63 -47.13 18.53
N ALA A 97 23.06 -46.78 17.32
CA ALA A 97 23.98 -47.60 16.54
C ALA A 97 25.32 -47.84 17.25
N THR A 98 25.82 -46.82 17.97
CA THR A 98 27.04 -46.94 18.78
C THR A 98 26.84 -47.89 19.96
N ALA A 99 25.69 -47.79 20.65
CA ALA A 99 25.36 -48.68 21.75
C ALA A 99 25.23 -50.14 21.29
N ASP A 100 24.56 -50.37 20.15
CA ASP A 100 24.42 -51.70 19.56
C ASP A 100 25.79 -52.32 19.18
N ALA A 101 26.68 -51.51 18.59
CA ALA A 101 28.03 -51.96 18.24
C ALA A 101 28.88 -52.29 19.49
N ALA A 102 28.73 -51.50 20.56
CA ALA A 102 29.40 -51.75 21.83
C ALA A 102 28.89 -53.04 22.48
N ALA A 103 27.57 -53.26 22.52
CA ALA A 103 26.96 -54.48 23.03
C ALA A 103 27.44 -55.71 22.26
N ALA A 104 27.40 -55.67 20.92
CA ALA A 104 27.87 -56.77 20.08
C ALA A 104 29.38 -57.08 20.27
N THR A 105 30.18 -56.08 20.63
CA THR A 105 31.61 -56.28 20.92
C THR A 105 31.81 -56.92 22.30
N ALA A 106 31.04 -56.49 23.30
CA ALA A 106 31.05 -57.10 24.63
C ALA A 106 30.64 -58.57 24.57
N ASP A 107 29.54 -58.89 23.87
CA ASP A 107 29.07 -60.26 23.69
C ASP A 107 30.13 -61.18 23.07
N LYS A 108 30.86 -60.67 22.06
CA LYS A 108 31.97 -61.40 21.43
C LYS A 108 33.14 -61.62 22.38
N ALA A 109 33.48 -60.62 23.20
CA ALA A 109 34.54 -60.73 24.18
C ALA A 109 34.21 -61.75 25.27
N ASP A 110 32.97 -61.75 25.76
CA ASP A 110 32.48 -62.73 26.74
C ASP A 110 32.48 -64.14 26.16
N ALA A 111 32.00 -64.32 24.92
CA ALA A 111 32.03 -65.62 24.24
C ALA A 111 33.46 -66.17 24.10
N ALA A 112 34.41 -65.32 23.68
CA ALA A 112 35.82 -65.72 23.56
C ALA A 112 36.44 -66.08 24.92
N ALA A 113 36.12 -65.33 25.98
CA ALA A 113 36.61 -65.62 27.33
C ALA A 113 36.10 -66.97 27.87
N GLU A 114 34.86 -67.34 27.55
CA GLU A 114 34.29 -68.63 27.94
C GLU A 114 34.90 -69.81 27.16
N GLU A 115 35.28 -69.64 25.89
CA GLU A 115 35.98 -70.68 25.13
C GLU A 115 37.37 -70.99 25.70
N VAL A 116 38.10 -69.97 26.18
CA VAL A 116 39.46 -70.15 26.75
C VAL A 116 39.44 -70.88 28.09
N LYS A 117 38.30 -70.90 28.80
CA LYS A 117 38.15 -71.60 30.10
C LYS A 117 37.78 -73.08 29.96
N LYS A 118 37.42 -73.55 28.76
CA LYS A 118 37.09 -74.96 28.48
C LYS A 118 38.34 -75.74 28.10
#